data_AF-A0A285P368-F1
#
_entry.id   AF-A0A285P368-F1
#
_cell.length_a   1.000
_cell.length_b   1.000
_cell.length_c   1.000
_cell.angle_alpha   90.00
_cell.angle_beta   90.00
_cell.angle_gamma   90.00
#
_symmetry.space_group_name_H-M   'P 1'
#
loop_
_entity.id
_entity.type
_entity.pdbx_description
1 polymer ?
#
loop_
_entity_poly.entity_id
_entity_poly.type
_entity_poly.pdbx_seq_one_letter_code
_entity_poly.pdbx_strand_id
1 'polypeptide(L)'
;MRKTLFALLGIVGGSFAVPVFMDGEYAKALCNEWNKTPQLVDNLGKSESWVAVPERKIFIYREDCGDSKQIQLTIKNEQGKAMCVYGGPAKDKRGPNDFLMYAETKRWLEMGKKEYGPMKAMMLGRLKFEGPKFVAMKNMGPFEAFLDIVDNPPHDASKCP
;
A
#
# COMPACT_ATOMS: atom_id res chain seq x y z
N MET A 1 -36.93 -2.88 -50.69
CA MET A 1 -35.54 -2.40 -50.45
C MET A 1 -35.38 -2.11 -48.96
N ARG A 2 -34.78 -3.04 -48.21
CA ARG A 2 -34.69 -2.99 -46.74
C ARG A 2 -33.37 -2.29 -46.38
N LYS A 3 -33.44 -1.06 -45.86
CA LYS A 3 -32.27 -0.29 -45.44
C LYS A 3 -31.80 -0.82 -44.08
N THR A 4 -30.66 -1.51 -44.07
CA THR A 4 -29.97 -1.94 -42.84
C THR A 4 -29.12 -0.77 -42.35
N LEU A 5 -29.49 -0.15 -41.23
CA LEU A 5 -28.62 0.81 -40.55
C LEU A 5 -27.57 0.04 -39.74
N PHE A 6 -26.29 0.24 -40.06
CA PHE A 6 -25.17 -0.13 -39.20
C PHE A 6 -24.98 0.98 -38.16
N ALA A 7 -25.20 0.67 -36.88
CA ALA A 7 -24.80 1.53 -35.77
C ALA A 7 -23.37 1.17 -35.35
N LEU A 8 -22.41 2.05 -35.61
CA LEU A 8 -21.07 1.97 -35.01
C LEU A 8 -21.17 2.40 -33.54
N LEU A 9 -20.97 1.47 -32.60
CA LEU A 9 -20.63 1.80 -31.22
C LEU A 9 -19.18 2.29 -31.18
N GLY A 10 -18.99 3.60 -30.95
CA GLY A 10 -17.69 4.16 -30.59
C GLY A 10 -17.29 3.70 -29.19
N ILE A 11 -16.22 2.92 -29.08
CA ILE A 11 -15.58 2.61 -27.80
C ILE A 11 -14.86 3.89 -27.37
N VAL A 12 -15.41 4.59 -26.38
CA VAL A 12 -14.73 5.71 -25.71
C VAL A 12 -13.66 5.09 -24.80
N GLY A 13 -12.43 4.97 -25.31
CA GLY A 13 -11.27 4.61 -24.50
C GLY A 13 -10.90 5.78 -23.59
N GLY A 14 -11.34 5.75 -22.33
CA GLY A 14 -10.85 6.68 -21.32
C GLY A 14 -9.37 6.42 -21.06
N SER A 15 -8.51 7.37 -21.40
CA SER A 15 -7.14 7.39 -20.86
C SER A 15 -7.23 7.71 -19.38
N PHE A 16 -7.16 6.68 -18.53
CA PHE A 16 -6.89 6.88 -17.12
C PHE A 16 -5.41 7.25 -17.02
N ALA A 17 -5.13 8.47 -16.56
CA ALA A 17 -3.77 8.86 -16.22
C ALA A 17 -3.24 7.90 -15.15
N VAL A 18 -1.98 7.51 -15.26
CA VAL A 18 -1.33 6.69 -14.25
C VAL A 18 -1.28 7.49 -12.94
N PRO A 19 -1.75 6.96 -11.80
CA PRO A 19 -1.71 7.64 -10.51
C PRO A 19 -0.30 8.11 -10.13
N VAL A 20 -0.16 9.18 -9.37
CA VAL A 20 1.15 9.57 -8.84
C VAL A 20 1.54 8.61 -7.72
N PHE A 21 2.81 8.22 -7.69
CA PHE A 21 3.29 7.24 -6.71
C PHE A 21 3.14 7.77 -5.28
N MET A 22 2.39 7.01 -4.47
CA MET A 22 1.97 7.39 -3.11
C MET A 22 1.00 8.56 -3.04
N ASP A 23 0.16 8.75 -4.05
CA ASP A 23 -1.03 9.59 -3.94
C ASP A 23 -2.27 8.80 -3.46
N GLY A 24 -3.42 9.48 -3.39
CA GLY A 24 -4.67 8.87 -2.94
C GLY A 24 -5.21 7.77 -3.86
N GLU A 25 -5.05 7.88 -5.18
CA GLU A 25 -5.52 6.88 -6.14
C GLU A 25 -4.63 5.63 -6.11
N TYR A 26 -3.32 5.83 -6.05
CA TYR A 26 -2.34 4.78 -5.80
C TYR A 26 -2.63 4.05 -4.49
N ALA A 27 -2.90 4.77 -3.39
CA ALA A 27 -3.18 4.16 -2.09
C ALA A 27 -4.43 3.27 -2.13
N LYS A 28 -5.47 3.68 -2.88
CA LYS A 28 -6.65 2.85 -3.12
C LYS A 28 -6.30 1.58 -3.88
N ALA A 29 -5.45 1.68 -4.91
CA ALA A 29 -4.98 0.52 -5.65
C ALA A 29 -4.11 -0.41 -4.80
N LEU A 30 -3.20 0.13 -3.97
CA LEU A 30 -2.39 -0.64 -3.02
C LEU A 30 -3.26 -1.37 -1.99
N CYS A 31 -4.33 -0.74 -1.51
CA CYS A 31 -5.31 -1.38 -0.63
C CYS A 31 -6.01 -2.58 -1.30
N ASN A 32 -6.28 -2.48 -2.60
CA ASN A 32 -6.82 -3.61 -3.36
C ASN A 32 -5.78 -4.74 -3.52
N GLU A 33 -4.51 -4.40 -3.75
CA GLU A 33 -3.43 -5.40 -3.83
C GLU A 33 -3.19 -6.09 -2.47
N TRP A 34 -3.28 -5.34 -1.37
CA TRP A 34 -3.28 -5.91 -0.01
C TRP A 34 -4.33 -7.03 0.10
N ASN A 35 -5.57 -6.72 -0.28
CA ASN A 35 -6.71 -7.65 -0.17
C ASN A 35 -6.62 -8.88 -1.08
N LYS A 36 -5.72 -8.86 -2.08
CA LYS A 36 -5.45 -10.02 -2.95
C LYS A 36 -4.26 -10.85 -2.49
N THR A 37 -3.52 -10.39 -1.48
CA THR A 37 -2.27 -11.00 -1.04
C THR A 37 -2.50 -11.90 0.19
N PRO A 38 -2.47 -13.24 0.06
CA PRO A 38 -2.82 -14.15 1.17
C PRO A 38 -1.93 -13.98 2.41
N GLN A 39 -0.66 -13.63 2.23
CA GLN A 39 0.27 -13.34 3.33
C GLN A 39 -0.18 -12.12 4.15
N LEU A 40 -0.81 -11.14 3.51
CA LEU A 40 -1.33 -9.95 4.17
C LEU A 40 -2.72 -10.18 4.75
N VAL A 41 -3.58 -10.92 4.05
CA VAL A 41 -4.96 -11.14 4.49
C VAL A 41 -5.06 -12.27 5.50
N ASP A 42 -4.61 -13.47 5.12
CA ASP A 42 -4.85 -14.69 5.89
C ASP A 42 -3.80 -14.88 7.00
N ASN A 43 -2.51 -14.62 6.72
CA ASN A 43 -1.48 -14.86 7.74
C ASN A 43 -1.52 -13.81 8.85
N LEU A 44 -1.71 -12.52 8.53
CA LEU A 44 -1.91 -11.49 9.58
C LEU A 44 -3.22 -11.71 10.33
N GLY A 45 -4.29 -12.07 9.63
CA GLY A 45 -5.59 -12.36 10.24
C GLY A 45 -5.59 -13.51 11.25
N LYS A 46 -4.56 -14.37 11.21
CA LYS A 46 -4.34 -15.47 12.17
C LYS A 46 -3.25 -15.16 13.21
N SER A 47 -2.57 -14.03 13.11
CA SER A 47 -1.48 -13.67 14.02
C SER A 47 -2.01 -13.04 15.29
N GLU A 48 -1.84 -13.70 16.43
CA GLU A 48 -2.27 -13.20 17.75
C GLU A 48 -1.75 -11.78 18.03
N SER A 49 -0.48 -11.51 17.71
CA SER A 49 0.13 -10.20 17.91
C SER A 49 -0.48 -9.09 17.05
N TRP A 50 -0.95 -9.44 15.85
CA TRP A 50 -1.61 -8.51 14.96
C TRP A 50 -3.06 -8.28 15.41
N VAL A 51 -3.82 -9.36 15.59
CA VAL A 51 -5.26 -9.34 15.89
C VAL A 51 -5.61 -8.81 17.27
N ALA A 52 -4.64 -8.69 18.17
CA ALA A 52 -4.80 -8.02 19.46
C ALA A 52 -5.27 -6.56 19.34
N VAL A 53 -5.14 -5.93 18.17
CA VAL A 53 -5.70 -4.62 17.86
C VAL A 53 -6.68 -4.77 16.69
N PRO A 54 -7.98 -4.48 16.86
CA PRO A 54 -9.00 -4.76 15.84
C PRO A 54 -8.85 -3.92 14.56
N GLU A 55 -8.29 -2.72 14.66
CA GLU A 55 -8.03 -1.83 13.54
C GLU A 55 -6.65 -1.20 13.68
N ARG A 56 -5.86 -1.21 12.61
CA ARG A 56 -4.56 -0.52 12.53
C ARG A 56 -4.50 0.36 11.30
N LYS A 57 -3.81 1.48 11.42
CA LYS A 57 -3.53 2.40 10.31
C LYS A 57 -2.05 2.31 9.94
N ILE A 58 -1.77 2.30 8.65
CA ILE A 58 -0.43 2.29 8.09
C ILE A 58 -0.28 3.59 7.30
N PHE A 59 0.61 4.46 7.78
CA PHE A 59 0.95 5.72 7.15
C PHE A 59 2.21 5.52 6.31
N ILE A 60 2.21 6.07 5.09
CA ILE A 60 3.31 5.89 4.15
C ILE A 60 3.56 7.21 3.43
N TYR A 61 4.83 7.61 3.26
CA TYR A 61 5.19 8.73 2.40
C TYR A 61 6.59 8.60 1.79
N ARG A 62 6.86 9.48 0.81
CA ARG A 62 8.17 9.65 0.19
C ARG A 62 8.90 10.81 0.86
N GLU A 63 10.05 10.53 1.47
CA GLU A 63 10.81 11.50 2.27
C GLU A 63 11.18 12.75 1.47
N ASP A 64 11.58 12.56 0.22
CA ASP A 64 11.93 13.59 -0.76
C ASP A 64 10.73 14.41 -1.28
N CYS A 65 9.50 14.06 -0.90
CA CYS A 65 8.28 14.83 -1.19
C CYS A 65 7.66 15.52 0.05
N GLY A 66 8.18 15.24 1.23
CA GLY A 66 7.68 15.79 2.50
C GLY A 66 6.56 14.96 3.13
N ASP A 67 6.51 15.03 4.46
CA ASP A 67 5.59 14.27 5.33
C ASP A 67 4.12 14.72 5.23
N SER A 68 3.85 15.94 4.76
CA SER A 68 2.49 16.44 4.52
C SER A 68 1.71 15.65 3.45
N LYS A 69 2.41 14.80 2.67
CA LYS A 69 1.87 14.01 1.55
C LYS A 69 1.66 12.53 1.92
N GLN A 70 1.45 12.23 3.19
CA GLN A 70 1.19 10.88 3.65
C GLN A 70 -0.10 10.30 3.05
N ILE A 71 -0.01 9.04 2.64
CA ILE A 71 -1.18 8.18 2.42
C ILE A 71 -1.41 7.32 3.65
N GLN A 72 -2.61 6.76 3.73
CA GLN A 72 -3.05 5.91 4.81
C GLN A 72 -3.72 4.66 4.23
N LEU A 73 -3.33 3.50 4.74
CA LEU A 73 -4.12 2.28 4.66
C LEU A 73 -4.75 1.99 6.03
N THR A 74 -6.04 1.66 6.06
CA THR A 74 -6.71 1.17 7.29
C THR A 74 -6.98 -0.32 7.15
N ILE A 75 -6.40 -1.11 8.05
CA ILE A 75 -6.54 -2.56 8.08
C ILE A 75 -7.43 -2.95 9.26
N LYS A 76 -8.51 -3.68 8.99
CA LYS A 76 -9.43 -4.22 9.98
C LYS A 76 -9.32 -5.74 10.06
N ASN A 77 -9.39 -6.27 11.26
CA ASN A 77 -9.45 -7.70 11.48
C ASN A 77 -10.92 -8.16 11.42
N GLU A 78 -11.29 -8.84 10.35
CA GLU A 78 -12.65 -9.30 10.06
C GLU A 78 -12.62 -10.79 9.74
N GLN A 79 -13.37 -11.61 10.51
CA GLN A 79 -13.51 -13.05 10.27
C GLN A 79 -12.17 -13.81 10.15
N GLY A 80 -11.18 -13.45 10.97
CA GLY A 80 -9.84 -14.05 10.93
C GLY A 80 -8.99 -13.62 9.73
N LYS A 81 -9.33 -12.49 9.11
CA LYS A 81 -8.60 -11.87 8.00
C LYS A 81 -8.23 -10.42 8.31
N ALA A 82 -7.05 -9.98 7.89
CA ALA A 82 -6.63 -8.58 7.98
C ALA A 82 -6.97 -7.86 6.67
N MET A 83 -8.15 -7.27 6.60
CA MET A 83 -8.71 -6.63 5.40
C MET A 83 -8.34 -5.15 5.35
N CYS A 84 -7.78 -4.69 4.22
CA CYS A 84 -7.66 -3.27 3.94
C CYS A 84 -9.03 -2.70 3.55
N VAL A 85 -9.56 -1.80 4.38
CA VAL A 85 -10.91 -1.20 4.19
C VAL A 85 -10.85 0.26 3.74
N TYR A 86 -9.66 0.86 3.75
CA TYR A 86 -9.42 2.21 3.26
C TYR A 86 -8.01 2.31 2.71
N GLY A 87 -7.87 2.93 1.55
CA GLY A 87 -6.61 3.40 0.98
C GLY A 87 -6.84 4.76 0.36
N GLY A 88 -6.08 5.77 0.79
CA GLY A 88 -6.23 7.14 0.30
C GLY A 88 -5.29 8.11 1.01
N PRO A 89 -5.51 9.43 0.84
CA PRO A 89 -4.78 10.44 1.59
C PRO A 89 -4.94 10.23 3.10
N ALA A 90 -3.89 10.51 3.88
CA ALA A 90 -3.98 10.45 5.33
C ALA A 90 -5.04 11.41 5.86
N LYS A 91 -6.02 10.88 6.59
CA LYS A 91 -7.14 11.65 7.18
C LYS A 91 -7.21 11.50 8.69
N ASP A 92 -6.54 10.49 9.23
CA ASP A 92 -6.51 10.17 10.64
C ASP A 92 -5.19 10.60 11.28
N LYS A 93 -5.23 10.85 12.59
CA LYS A 93 -4.01 10.94 13.40
C LYS A 93 -3.50 9.55 13.73
N ARG A 94 -2.17 9.40 13.75
CA ARG A 94 -1.50 8.16 14.12
C ARG A 94 -1.66 7.87 15.61
N GLY A 95 -2.13 6.67 15.94
CA GLY A 95 -2.19 6.12 17.28
C GLY A 95 -0.93 5.33 17.68
N PRO A 96 -0.85 4.84 18.93
CA PRO A 96 0.30 4.09 19.43
C PRO A 96 0.47 2.70 18.80
N ASN A 97 -0.60 2.16 18.20
CA ASN A 97 -0.63 0.84 17.56
C ASN A 97 -0.48 0.91 16.04
N ASP A 98 -0.39 2.11 15.49
CA ASP A 98 -0.30 2.35 14.06
C ASP A 98 1.16 2.36 13.61
N PHE A 99 1.35 2.28 12.31
CA PHE A 99 2.67 2.23 11.68
C PHE A 99 2.92 3.47 10.83
N LEU A 100 4.16 3.93 10.80
CA LEU A 100 4.65 4.87 9.79
C LEU A 100 5.84 4.24 9.08
N MET A 101 5.82 4.31 7.76
CA MET A 101 6.93 3.92 6.90
C MET A 101 7.27 5.03 5.93
N TYR A 102 8.56 5.34 5.79
CA TYR A 102 8.99 6.34 4.82
C TYR A 102 10.43 6.10 4.37
N ALA A 103 10.69 6.55 3.15
CA ALA A 103 11.97 6.45 2.48
C ALA A 103 11.98 7.42 1.29
N GLU A 104 13.16 7.71 0.74
CA GLU A 104 13.26 8.39 -0.55
C GLU A 104 12.56 7.57 -1.66
N THR A 105 11.99 8.26 -2.66
CA THR A 105 11.37 7.65 -3.85
C THR A 105 12.19 6.51 -4.44
N LYS A 106 13.49 6.74 -4.63
CA LYS A 106 14.41 5.73 -5.18
C LYS A 106 14.40 4.43 -4.36
N ARG A 107 14.40 4.52 -3.04
CA ARG A 107 14.44 3.34 -2.14
C ARG A 107 13.14 2.57 -2.16
N TRP A 108 12.01 3.28 -2.21
CA TRP A 108 10.71 2.66 -2.40
C TRP A 108 10.65 1.81 -3.67
N LEU A 109 11.13 2.36 -4.80
CA LEU A 109 11.16 1.64 -6.08
C LEU A 109 12.13 0.45 -6.07
N GLU A 110 13.31 0.59 -5.48
CA GLU A 110 14.27 -0.52 -5.34
C GLU A 110 13.67 -1.69 -4.52
N MET A 111 12.98 -1.38 -3.40
CA MET A 111 12.30 -2.38 -2.57
C MET A 111 11.13 -3.03 -3.31
N GLY A 112 10.31 -2.23 -4.00
CA GLY A 112 9.17 -2.71 -4.75
C GLY A 112 9.55 -3.63 -5.92
N LYS A 113 10.69 -3.35 -6.57
CA LYS A 113 11.31 -4.23 -7.60
C LYS A 113 12.02 -5.45 -7.01
N LYS A 114 12.02 -5.58 -5.68
CA LYS A 114 12.65 -6.68 -4.93
C LYS A 114 14.16 -6.78 -5.15
N GLU A 115 14.83 -5.65 -5.42
CA GLU A 115 16.30 -5.62 -5.54
C GLU A 115 16.98 -6.00 -4.21
N TYR A 116 16.28 -5.74 -3.10
CA TYR A 116 16.64 -6.22 -1.76
C TYR A 116 15.41 -6.27 -0.86
N GLY A 117 15.37 -7.24 0.05
CA GLY A 117 14.24 -7.41 0.97
C GLY A 117 14.17 -6.39 2.12
N PRO A 118 13.03 -6.35 2.85
CA PRO A 118 12.76 -5.47 4.00
C PRO A 118 13.88 -5.45 5.03
N MET A 119 14.42 -6.62 5.38
CA MET A 119 15.44 -6.73 6.42
C MET A 119 16.71 -6.00 6.03
N LYS A 120 17.14 -6.12 4.78
CA LYS A 120 18.31 -5.40 4.26
C LYS A 120 18.01 -3.91 4.12
N ALA A 121 16.80 -3.53 3.71
CA ALA A 121 16.38 -2.14 3.65
C ALA A 121 16.43 -1.45 5.02
N MET A 122 15.88 -2.10 6.06
CA MET A 122 15.90 -1.61 7.43
C MET A 122 17.32 -1.60 8.02
N MET A 123 18.11 -2.67 7.82
CA MET A 123 19.49 -2.75 8.32
C MET A 123 20.40 -1.69 7.70
N LEU A 124 20.19 -1.34 6.43
CA LEU A 124 20.91 -0.27 5.75
C LEU A 124 20.30 1.12 6.00
N GLY A 125 19.26 1.22 6.83
CA GLY A 125 18.58 2.47 7.15
C GLY A 125 17.85 3.13 5.98
N ARG A 126 17.58 2.37 4.90
CA ARG A 126 16.93 2.79 3.65
C ARG A 126 15.41 2.84 3.74
N LEU A 127 14.83 2.18 4.73
CA LEU A 127 13.43 2.29 5.11
C LEU A 127 13.38 2.74 6.57
N LYS A 128 12.72 3.86 6.83
CA LYS A 128 12.43 4.33 8.19
C LYS A 128 11.09 3.77 8.62
N PHE A 129 11.01 3.38 9.89
CA PHE A 129 9.86 2.71 10.46
C PHE A 129 9.60 3.20 11.88
N GLU A 130 8.36 3.59 12.14
CA GLU A 130 7.84 3.89 13.48
C GLU A 130 6.58 3.06 13.75
N GLY A 131 6.36 2.71 15.02
CA GLY A 131 5.23 1.88 15.45
C GLY A 131 5.68 0.69 16.31
N PRO A 132 4.78 -0.26 16.60
CA PRO A 132 5.08 -1.40 17.47
C PRO A 132 6.01 -2.41 16.78
N LYS A 133 7.33 -2.15 16.86
CA LYS A 133 8.40 -2.96 16.25
C LYS A 133 8.28 -4.46 16.57
N PHE A 134 7.88 -4.81 17.79
CA PHE A 134 7.70 -6.21 18.17
C PHE A 134 6.59 -6.91 17.37
N VAL A 135 5.49 -6.21 17.08
CA VAL A 135 4.42 -6.73 16.21
C VAL A 135 4.95 -6.91 14.79
N ALA A 136 5.68 -5.93 14.25
CA ALA A 136 6.28 -6.05 12.91
C ALA A 136 7.26 -7.25 12.85
N MET A 137 8.15 -7.40 13.83
CA MET A 137 9.13 -8.49 13.88
C MET A 137 8.48 -9.88 14.08
N LYS A 138 7.35 -9.98 14.78
CA LYS A 138 6.58 -11.24 14.85
C LYS A 138 5.87 -11.59 13.53
N ASN A 139 5.70 -10.60 12.65
CA ASN A 139 5.00 -10.73 11.38
C ASN A 139 5.91 -10.38 10.19
N MET A 140 7.19 -10.79 10.24
CA MET A 140 8.16 -10.44 9.20
C MET A 140 7.75 -10.92 7.80
N GLY A 141 7.16 -12.11 7.68
CA GLY A 141 6.68 -12.62 6.39
C GLY A 141 5.60 -11.72 5.77
N PRO A 142 4.51 -11.40 6.49
CA PRO A 142 3.56 -10.40 6.02
C PRO A 142 4.15 -9.01 5.78
N PHE A 143 5.08 -8.54 6.62
CA PHE A 143 5.75 -7.26 6.41
C PHE A 143 6.56 -7.23 5.10
N GLU A 144 7.22 -8.34 4.76
CA GLU A 144 7.88 -8.52 3.47
C GLU A 144 6.90 -8.53 2.30
N ALA A 145 5.80 -9.28 2.44
CA ALA A 145 4.74 -9.30 1.44
C ALA A 145 4.15 -7.90 1.18
N PHE A 146 4.08 -7.05 2.20
CA PHE A 146 3.66 -5.66 2.03
C PHE A 146 4.64 -4.87 1.15
N LEU A 147 5.95 -4.92 1.43
CA LEU A 147 6.93 -4.21 0.62
C LEU A 147 6.98 -4.73 -0.83
N ASP A 148 6.80 -6.04 -1.00
CA ASP A 148 6.76 -6.71 -2.30
C ASP A 148 5.63 -6.22 -3.22
N ILE A 149 4.55 -5.68 -2.66
CA ILE A 149 3.40 -5.19 -3.43
C ILE A 149 3.41 -3.67 -3.63
N VAL A 150 4.37 -2.94 -3.06
CA VAL A 150 4.44 -1.48 -3.20
C VAL A 150 4.60 -1.05 -4.67
N ASP A 151 5.29 -1.83 -5.49
CA ASP A 151 5.43 -1.55 -6.94
C ASP A 151 4.28 -2.08 -7.79
N ASN A 152 3.37 -2.88 -7.22
CA ASN A 152 2.34 -3.56 -8.01
C ASN A 152 1.30 -2.60 -8.62
N PRO A 153 0.77 -1.60 -7.88
CA PRO A 153 -0.12 -0.63 -8.48
C PRO A 153 0.60 0.19 -9.56
N PRO A 154 0.00 0.47 -10.71
CA PRO A 154 0.58 1.35 -11.70
C PRO A 154 0.76 2.75 -11.10
N HIS A 155 1.93 3.36 -11.30
CA HIS A 155 2.24 4.67 -10.72
C HIS A 155 3.29 5.47 -11.53
N ASP A 156 3.21 6.80 -11.43
CA ASP A 156 4.21 7.76 -11.89
C ASP A 156 5.00 8.30 -10.69
N ALA A 157 6.26 7.89 -10.57
CA ALA A 157 7.16 8.35 -9.52
C ALA A 157 7.96 9.62 -9.88
N SER A 158 7.79 10.17 -11.10
CA SER A 158 8.54 11.35 -11.57
C SER A 158 8.11 12.67 -10.91
N LYS A 159 6.96 12.66 -10.21
CA LYS A 159 6.38 13.81 -9.52
C LYS A 159 6.03 13.44 -8.09
N CYS A 160 5.92 14.44 -7.22
CA CYS A 160 5.40 14.26 -5.87
C CYS A 160 3.86 14.26 -5.85
N PRO A 161 3.22 13.49 -4.95
CA PRO A 161 1.79 13.57 -4.67
C PRO A 161 1.31 14.95 -4.19
#